data_AF-A0A520ETR9-F1
#
_entry.id   AF-A0A520ETR9-F1
#
_cell.length_a   1.000
_cell.length_b   1.000
_cell.length_c   1.000
_cell.angle_alpha   90.00
_cell.angle_beta   90.00
_cell.angle_gamma   90.00
#
_symmetry.space_group_name_H-M   'P 1'
#
loop_
_entity.id
_entity.type
_entity.pdbx_description
1 polymer ?
#
loop_
_entity_poly.entity_id
_entity_poly.type
_entity_poly.pdbx_seq_one_letter_code
_entity_poly.pdbx_strand_id
1 'polypeptide(L)'
;MSARLRRGLVVPVAVLGFAAAGCGSSIEGEAVAQSGQSDVGSVSSPGSGSASSASTDCAALTKALGRLVSDRPYLTEAVLPGSIDPTCSWSKGPTNVMSTITASVKPQVTDPAVLVEMRNGTNAVPDPRSAQFGGVVLDVVAMALLTPEHSIIVNALDPSVSDATKLDVAFAIAEYLEN
;
A
#
# COMPACT_ATOMS: atom_id res chain seq x y z
N MET A 1 -36.24 46.99 -45.88
CA MET A 1 -35.84 45.67 -46.40
C MET A 1 -34.38 45.42 -46.00
N SER A 2 -34.12 44.43 -45.16
CA SER A 2 -32.86 43.67 -45.19
C SER A 2 -32.98 42.41 -44.35
N ALA A 3 -32.46 41.33 -44.91
CA ALA A 3 -32.83 39.95 -44.65
C ALA A 3 -32.10 39.34 -43.45
N ARG A 4 -32.78 38.38 -42.80
CA ARG A 4 -32.23 37.43 -41.84
C ARG A 4 -31.21 36.52 -42.52
N LEU A 5 -30.09 36.22 -41.87
CA LEU A 5 -29.39 34.95 -42.09
C LEU A 5 -28.68 34.49 -40.80
N ARG A 6 -29.27 33.47 -40.17
CA ARG A 6 -28.59 32.55 -39.24
C ARG A 6 -27.65 31.68 -40.07
N ARG A 7 -26.39 31.52 -39.65
CA ARG A 7 -25.52 30.43 -40.10
C ARG A 7 -25.10 29.61 -38.88
N GLY A 8 -25.79 28.49 -38.71
CA GLY A 8 -25.31 27.39 -37.88
C GLY A 8 -24.18 26.66 -38.63
N LEU A 9 -23.08 26.43 -37.94
CA LEU A 9 -21.97 25.65 -38.44
C LEU A 9 -22.30 24.16 -38.21
N VAL A 10 -22.58 23.44 -39.30
CA VAL A 10 -22.69 21.99 -39.32
C VAL A 10 -21.31 21.43 -39.61
N VAL A 11 -20.73 20.68 -38.68
CA VAL A 11 -19.47 19.96 -38.87
C VAL A 11 -19.80 18.54 -39.35
N PRO A 12 -19.22 18.05 -40.46
CA PRO A 12 -19.46 16.70 -40.94
C PRO A 12 -18.73 15.67 -40.08
N VAL A 13 -19.47 14.63 -39.66
CA VAL A 13 -18.93 13.43 -39.00
C VAL A 13 -18.35 12.52 -40.08
N ALA A 14 -17.03 12.43 -40.14
CA ALA A 14 -16.33 11.43 -40.94
C ALA A 14 -16.29 10.11 -40.15
N VAL A 15 -17.01 9.11 -40.66
CA VAL A 15 -16.95 7.73 -40.18
C VAL A 15 -15.69 7.09 -40.75
N LEU A 16 -14.68 6.86 -39.91
CA LEU A 16 -13.54 6.02 -40.22
C LEU A 16 -13.75 4.66 -39.55
N GLY A 17 -13.97 3.65 -40.37
CA GLY A 17 -14.11 2.27 -39.97
C GLY A 17 -12.77 1.71 -39.48
N PHE A 18 -12.83 0.97 -38.38
CA PHE A 18 -11.73 0.13 -37.91
C PHE A 18 -11.95 -1.30 -38.44
N ALA A 19 -11.13 -1.70 -39.41
CA ALA A 19 -10.89 -3.11 -39.69
C ALA A 19 -9.83 -3.60 -38.68
N ALA A 20 -10.27 -4.35 -37.67
CA ALA A 20 -9.38 -5.10 -36.79
C ALA A 20 -9.26 -6.53 -37.32
N ALA A 21 -8.16 -6.82 -38.02
CA ALA A 21 -7.65 -8.16 -38.19
C ALA A 21 -6.54 -8.37 -37.15
N GLY A 22 -6.63 -9.41 -36.30
CA GLY A 22 -5.54 -9.77 -35.39
C GLY A 22 -5.91 -10.64 -34.20
N CYS A 23 -5.92 -11.95 -34.43
CA CYS A 23 -5.59 -13.05 -33.50
C CYS A 23 -6.24 -13.09 -32.10
N GLY A 24 -7.51 -13.53 -32.05
CA GLY A 24 -8.07 -14.16 -30.86
C GLY A 24 -7.82 -15.67 -30.88
N SER A 25 -7.04 -16.18 -29.93
CA SER A 25 -6.99 -17.62 -29.64
C SER A 25 -8.20 -17.96 -28.77
N SER A 26 -9.34 -18.23 -29.40
CA SER A 26 -10.49 -18.84 -28.73
C SER A 26 -10.16 -20.32 -28.52
N ILE A 27 -10.06 -20.74 -27.26
CA ILE A 27 -9.97 -22.17 -26.93
C ILE A 27 -11.42 -22.65 -26.91
N GLU A 28 -11.81 -23.34 -27.96
CA GLU A 28 -13.09 -24.03 -28.08
C GLU A 28 -13.09 -25.22 -27.12
N GLY A 29 -13.65 -25.01 -25.93
CA GLY A 29 -13.89 -26.06 -24.95
C GLY A 29 -15.35 -26.50 -25.02
N GLU A 30 -15.58 -27.60 -25.71
CA GLU A 30 -16.85 -28.30 -25.87
C GLU A 30 -17.48 -28.59 -24.49
N ALA A 31 -18.70 -28.10 -24.26
CA ALA A 31 -19.46 -28.40 -23.05
C ALA A 31 -20.03 -29.82 -23.14
N VAL A 32 -19.26 -30.81 -22.69
CA VAL A 32 -19.74 -32.19 -22.59
C VAL A 32 -20.30 -32.41 -21.19
N ALA A 33 -21.63 -32.32 -21.06
CA ALA A 33 -22.33 -32.85 -19.91
C ALA A 33 -22.25 -34.38 -19.97
N GLN A 34 -21.39 -34.98 -19.14
CA GLN A 34 -21.35 -36.42 -18.96
C GLN A 34 -21.40 -36.75 -17.47
N SER A 35 -22.55 -37.24 -17.04
CA SER A 35 -22.77 -37.86 -15.74
C SER A 35 -21.84 -39.07 -15.60
N GLY A 36 -20.92 -39.02 -14.64
CA GLY A 36 -19.99 -40.10 -14.35
C GLY A 36 -19.44 -39.95 -12.94
N GLN A 37 -19.99 -40.76 -12.04
CA GLN A 37 -19.55 -40.93 -10.66
C GLN A 37 -18.09 -41.40 -10.61
N SER A 38 -17.25 -40.70 -9.85
CA SER A 38 -15.98 -41.22 -9.35
C SER A 38 -15.54 -40.43 -8.13
N ASP A 39 -15.51 -41.14 -6.98
CA ASP A 39 -14.84 -40.73 -5.75
C ASP A 39 -13.38 -40.37 -6.04
N VAL A 40 -13.05 -39.10 -5.82
CA VAL A 40 -11.66 -38.66 -5.63
C VAL A 40 -11.62 -37.78 -4.38
N GLY A 41 -10.78 -38.21 -3.44
CA GLY A 41 -10.71 -37.71 -2.09
C GLY A 41 -10.58 -36.19 -2.02
N SER A 42 -11.32 -35.65 -1.06
CA SER A 42 -11.24 -34.26 -0.63
C SER A 42 -9.79 -33.93 -0.28
N VAL A 43 -9.07 -33.29 -1.21
CA VAL A 43 -7.89 -32.51 -0.88
C VAL A 43 -8.40 -31.32 -0.08
N SER A 44 -8.39 -31.48 1.24
CA SER A 44 -8.54 -30.37 2.16
C SER A 44 -7.43 -29.38 1.82
N SER A 45 -7.80 -28.24 1.25
CA SER A 45 -6.91 -27.10 1.17
C SER A 45 -6.32 -26.90 2.57
N PRO A 46 -4.98 -26.84 2.73
CA PRO A 46 -4.40 -26.51 4.01
C PRO A 46 -5.01 -25.18 4.43
N GLY A 47 -5.48 -25.19 5.68
CA GLY A 47 -6.49 -24.28 6.16
C GLY A 47 -6.21 -22.83 5.79
N SER A 48 -7.31 -22.12 5.58
CA SER A 48 -7.48 -20.75 6.04
C SER A 48 -7.07 -20.67 7.51
N GLY A 49 -5.76 -20.74 7.77
CA GLY A 49 -5.17 -20.19 8.95
C GLY A 49 -5.45 -18.71 8.84
N SER A 50 -6.51 -18.27 9.51
CA SER A 50 -6.54 -16.95 10.12
C SER A 50 -5.29 -16.81 10.98
N ALA A 51 -4.13 -16.59 10.35
CA ALA A 51 -3.36 -15.45 10.76
C ALA A 51 -4.33 -14.30 10.55
N SER A 52 -4.90 -13.78 11.64
CA SER A 52 -5.49 -12.45 11.62
C SER A 52 -4.39 -11.54 11.11
N SER A 53 -4.33 -11.36 9.79
CA SER A 53 -3.55 -10.34 9.14
C SER A 53 -4.03 -9.07 9.80
N ALA A 54 -3.22 -8.52 10.71
CA ALA A 54 -3.48 -7.24 11.31
C ALA A 54 -3.35 -6.22 10.17
N SER A 55 -4.40 -6.09 9.35
CA SER A 55 -4.53 -5.02 8.40
C SER A 55 -4.39 -3.74 9.20
N THR A 56 -3.46 -2.88 8.80
CA THR A 56 -3.18 -1.64 9.51
C THR A 56 -4.46 -0.83 9.71
N ASP A 57 -4.96 -0.74 10.94
CA ASP A 57 -6.09 0.13 11.27
C ASP A 57 -5.58 1.57 11.40
N CYS A 58 -5.79 2.37 10.36
CA CYS A 58 -5.32 3.76 10.34
C CYS A 58 -5.94 4.63 11.43
N ALA A 59 -7.16 4.34 11.89
CA ALA A 59 -7.78 5.06 12.99
C ALA A 59 -7.12 4.70 14.33
N ALA A 60 -6.82 3.43 14.54
CA ALA A 60 -6.07 2.98 15.71
C ALA A 60 -4.64 3.55 15.72
N LEU A 61 -3.94 3.54 14.57
CA LEU A 61 -2.64 4.19 14.44
C LEU A 61 -2.72 5.70 14.71
N THR A 62 -3.77 6.38 14.24
CA THR A 62 -3.95 7.81 14.55
C THR A 62 -4.00 8.05 16.06
N LYS A 63 -4.71 7.18 16.79
CA LYS A 63 -4.80 7.25 18.25
C LYS A 63 -3.45 6.97 18.91
N ALA A 64 -2.71 5.97 18.43
CA ALA A 64 -1.39 5.60 18.95
C ALA A 64 -0.36 6.71 18.72
N LEU A 65 -0.33 7.28 17.51
CA LEU A 65 0.60 8.35 17.14
C LEU A 65 0.31 9.67 17.87
N GLY A 66 -0.96 9.94 18.19
CA GLY A 66 -1.37 11.05 19.04
C GLY A 66 -0.75 12.39 18.63
N ARG A 67 0.16 12.90 19.46
CA ARG A 67 0.82 14.21 19.22
C ARG A 67 1.63 14.25 17.92
N LEU A 68 2.18 13.12 17.46
CA LEU A 68 3.01 13.05 16.26
C LEU A 68 2.25 13.41 14.97
N VAL A 69 0.93 13.25 14.96
CA VAL A 69 0.06 13.57 13.81
C VAL A 69 -1.06 14.55 14.15
N SER A 70 -1.01 15.17 15.33
CA SER A 70 -2.09 16.02 15.84
C SER A 70 -2.34 17.31 15.02
N ASP A 71 -1.32 17.82 14.34
CA ASP A 71 -1.44 18.95 13.42
C ASP A 71 -1.91 18.53 12.00
N ARG A 72 -2.14 17.22 11.79
CA ARG A 72 -2.50 16.60 10.51
C ARG A 72 -3.82 15.81 10.63
N PRO A 73 -4.96 16.50 10.81
CA PRO A 73 -6.23 15.84 11.12
C PRO A 73 -6.86 15.10 9.94
N TYR A 74 -6.38 15.32 8.71
CA TYR A 74 -6.93 14.72 7.52
C TYR A 74 -6.27 13.36 7.27
N LEU A 75 -6.96 12.30 7.72
CA LEU A 75 -6.59 10.92 7.51
C LEU A 75 -7.18 10.40 6.19
N THR A 76 -6.33 9.80 5.37
CA THR A 76 -6.73 9.03 4.18
C THR A 76 -6.04 7.66 4.21
N GLU A 77 -6.73 6.66 3.70
CA GLU A 77 -6.22 5.31 3.54
C GLU A 77 -6.18 4.95 2.07
N ALA A 78 -5.07 4.39 1.60
CA ALA A 78 -4.91 3.93 0.24
C ALA A 78 -4.18 2.60 0.19
N VAL A 79 -4.68 1.69 -0.64
CA VAL A 79 -3.98 0.45 -0.97
C VAL A 79 -3.29 0.65 -2.32
N LEU A 80 -1.97 0.52 -2.35
CA LEU A 80 -1.21 0.62 -3.59
C LEU A 80 -1.47 -0.61 -4.47
N PRO A 81 -1.50 -0.46 -5.82
CA PRO A 81 -1.64 -1.59 -6.72
C PRO A 81 -0.59 -2.69 -6.42
N GLY A 82 -1.05 -3.93 -6.25
CA GLY A 82 -0.18 -5.07 -5.91
C GLY A 82 0.16 -5.21 -4.41
N SER A 83 -0.38 -4.35 -3.55
CA SER A 83 -0.36 -4.51 -2.09
C SER A 83 -1.74 -4.92 -1.61
N ILE A 84 -1.81 -5.70 -0.52
CA ILE A 84 -3.05 -5.88 0.25
C ILE A 84 -3.06 -5.01 1.51
N ASP A 85 -1.88 -4.55 1.94
CA ASP A 85 -1.73 -3.75 3.14
C ASP A 85 -2.01 -2.27 2.82
N PRO A 86 -2.87 -1.61 3.60
CA PRO A 86 -3.16 -0.20 3.43
C PRO A 86 -1.99 0.68 3.90
N THR A 87 -1.87 1.83 3.25
CA THR A 87 -1.00 2.93 3.66
C THR A 87 -1.87 4.02 4.27
N CYS A 88 -1.56 4.38 5.51
CA CYS A 88 -2.19 5.49 6.22
C CYS A 88 -1.47 6.79 5.86
N SER A 89 -2.23 7.85 5.63
CA SER A 89 -1.71 9.17 5.26
C SER A 89 -2.39 10.25 6.08
N TRP A 90 -1.59 11.01 6.83
CA TRP A 90 -2.04 12.14 7.64
C TRP A 90 -1.56 13.45 7.02
N SER A 91 -2.46 14.38 6.77
CA SER A 91 -2.15 15.67 6.14
C SER A 91 -2.73 16.87 6.90
N LYS A 92 -2.12 18.06 6.72
CA LYS A 92 -2.60 19.33 7.32
C LYS A 92 -3.84 19.90 6.61
N GLY A 93 -4.16 19.39 5.42
CA GLY A 93 -5.29 19.83 4.60
C GLY A 93 -5.75 18.73 3.65
N PRO A 94 -7.03 18.71 3.24
CA PRO A 94 -7.63 17.58 2.52
C PRO A 94 -7.04 17.33 1.12
N THR A 95 -6.34 18.31 0.56
CA THR A 95 -5.70 18.25 -0.76
C THR A 95 -4.22 18.62 -0.72
N ASN A 96 -3.65 18.82 0.48
CA ASN A 96 -2.27 19.27 0.64
C ASN A 96 -1.32 18.08 0.80
N VAL A 97 -0.98 17.45 -0.32
CA VAL A 97 -0.07 16.30 -0.40
C VAL A 97 1.34 16.63 0.10
N MET A 98 1.79 17.89 -0.04
CA MET A 98 3.10 18.34 0.47
C MET A 98 3.11 18.56 1.99
N SER A 99 2.02 18.21 2.67
CA SER A 99 1.91 18.23 4.13
C SER A 99 1.64 16.84 4.68
N THR A 100 2.06 15.78 3.99
CA THR A 100 1.68 14.42 4.34
C THR A 100 2.80 13.67 5.06
N ILE A 101 2.44 12.97 6.14
CA ILE A 101 3.19 11.83 6.70
C ILE A 101 2.44 10.56 6.30
N THR A 102 3.15 9.56 5.80
CA THR A 102 2.59 8.26 5.43
C THR A 102 3.23 7.14 6.24
N ALA A 103 2.45 6.15 6.63
CA ALA A 103 2.97 4.91 7.22
C ALA A 103 2.28 3.69 6.61
N SER A 104 3.06 2.63 6.36
CA SER A 104 2.54 1.30 6.04
C SER A 104 3.13 0.28 6.99
N VAL A 105 2.31 -0.61 7.53
CA VAL A 105 2.75 -1.77 8.29
C VAL A 105 2.46 -3.02 7.47
N LYS A 106 3.44 -3.90 7.38
CA LYS A 106 3.32 -5.19 6.71
C LYS A 106 3.85 -6.30 7.60
N PRO A 107 3.35 -7.54 7.46
CA PRO A 107 4.01 -8.69 8.05
C PRO A 107 5.47 -8.76 7.60
N GLN A 108 6.37 -9.10 8.52
CA GLN A 108 7.76 -9.29 8.21
C GLN A 108 7.95 -10.59 7.40
N VAL A 109 8.61 -10.46 6.25
CA VAL A 109 8.90 -11.60 5.36
C VAL A 109 10.38 -11.83 5.13
N THR A 110 11.24 -10.91 5.60
CA THR A 110 12.70 -11.09 5.52
C THR A 110 13.16 -12.09 6.57
N ASP A 111 14.02 -13.02 6.15
CA ASP A 111 14.65 -13.98 7.04
C ASP A 111 15.37 -13.27 8.21
N PRO A 112 15.20 -13.73 9.47
CA PRO A 112 15.85 -13.12 10.64
C PRO A 112 17.37 -12.99 10.52
N ALA A 113 18.05 -13.94 9.87
CA ALA A 113 19.49 -13.85 9.63
C ALA A 113 19.84 -12.70 8.68
N VAL A 114 18.99 -12.43 7.69
CA VAL A 114 19.17 -11.29 6.78
C VAL A 114 18.94 -9.97 7.51
N LEU A 115 17.99 -9.90 8.46
CA LEU A 115 17.82 -8.71 9.30
C LEU A 115 19.07 -8.40 10.14
N VAL A 116 19.78 -9.43 10.61
CA VAL A 116 21.06 -9.27 11.32
C VAL A 116 22.12 -8.69 10.39
N GLU A 117 22.26 -9.22 9.17
CA GLU A 117 23.22 -8.69 8.19
C GLU A 117 22.90 -7.25 7.77
N MET A 118 21.61 -6.91 7.63
CA MET A 118 21.16 -5.56 7.29
C MET A 118 21.63 -4.49 8.28
N ARG A 119 21.89 -4.83 9.55
CA ARG A 119 22.43 -3.88 10.55
C ARG A 119 23.82 -3.35 10.18
N ASN A 120 24.56 -4.10 9.38
CA ASN A 120 25.90 -3.73 8.91
C ASN A 120 25.87 -3.15 7.48
N GLY A 121 24.67 -3.00 6.89
CA GLY A 121 24.49 -2.47 5.54
C GLY A 121 24.72 -0.96 5.46
N THR A 122 24.98 -0.45 4.25
CA THR A 122 25.23 0.99 4.00
C THR A 122 24.03 1.89 4.28
N ASN A 123 22.82 1.32 4.22
CA ASN A 123 21.58 2.05 4.44
C ASN A 123 21.09 1.93 5.89
N ALA A 124 21.84 1.22 6.75
CA ALA A 124 21.48 1.07 8.14
C ALA A 124 21.64 2.40 8.88
N VAL A 125 20.58 2.82 9.56
CA VAL A 125 20.59 4.01 10.42
C VAL A 125 20.76 3.53 11.86
N PRO A 126 21.82 3.93 12.56
CA PRO A 126 22.00 3.54 13.95
C PRO A 126 21.00 4.28 14.83
N ASP A 127 19.99 3.56 15.34
CA ASP A 127 19.08 4.04 16.39
C ASP A 127 19.00 2.99 17.52
N PRO A 128 19.40 3.32 18.76
CA PRO A 128 19.44 2.35 19.85
C PRO A 128 18.06 1.78 20.22
N ARG A 129 16.96 2.48 19.88
CA ARG A 129 15.60 1.98 20.11
C ARG A 129 15.31 0.76 19.26
N SER A 130 15.96 0.58 18.10
CA SER A 130 15.72 -0.60 17.26
C SER A 130 16.09 -1.91 17.96
N ALA A 131 17.04 -1.88 18.90
CA ALA A 131 17.46 -3.05 19.66
C ALA A 131 16.33 -3.59 20.56
N GLN A 132 15.46 -2.72 21.08
CA GLN A 132 14.34 -3.14 21.95
C GLN A 132 13.29 -3.97 21.19
N PHE A 133 13.16 -3.71 19.89
CA PHE A 133 12.28 -4.45 18.98
C PHE A 133 12.99 -5.60 18.24
N GLY A 134 14.25 -5.90 18.60
CA GLY A 134 15.08 -6.85 17.86
C GLY A 134 15.27 -6.47 16.38
N GLY A 135 15.04 -5.21 16.01
CA GLY A 135 14.93 -4.76 14.63
C GLY A 135 16.16 -4.06 14.07
N VAL A 136 16.00 -3.54 12.85
CA VAL A 136 16.96 -2.69 12.13
C VAL A 136 16.22 -1.52 11.50
N VAL A 137 16.83 -0.34 11.54
CA VAL A 137 16.33 0.84 10.84
C VAL A 137 17.12 1.01 9.54
N LEU A 138 16.41 1.20 8.43
CA LEU A 138 16.97 1.44 7.11
C LEU A 138 16.48 2.78 6.54
N ASP A 139 17.39 3.52 5.90
CA ASP A 139 17.05 4.65 5.04
C ASP A 139 17.01 4.18 3.58
N VAL A 140 15.81 3.93 3.09
CA VAL A 140 15.55 3.39 1.74
C VAL A 140 14.50 4.23 1.03
N VAL A 141 14.79 5.52 0.82
CA VAL A 141 13.86 6.57 0.33
C VAL A 141 12.79 6.96 1.36
N ALA A 142 12.44 6.02 2.23
CA ALA A 142 11.64 6.17 3.43
C ALA A 142 12.41 5.59 4.62
N MET A 143 12.01 5.96 5.84
CA MET A 143 12.53 5.32 7.04
C MET A 143 11.78 4.01 7.24
N ALA A 144 12.51 2.89 7.19
CA ALA A 144 11.95 1.56 7.43
C ALA A 144 12.47 1.01 8.75
N LEU A 145 11.57 0.65 9.66
CA LEU A 145 11.87 -0.17 10.83
C LEU A 145 11.43 -1.60 10.53
N LEU A 146 12.40 -2.50 10.42
CA LEU A 146 12.16 -3.93 10.23
C LEU A 146 12.35 -4.62 11.57
N THR A 147 11.26 -5.13 12.15
CA THR A 147 11.27 -5.98 13.34
C THR A 147 11.12 -7.45 12.92
N PRO A 148 11.28 -8.43 13.81
CA PRO A 148 11.04 -9.84 13.48
C PRO A 148 9.62 -10.12 12.96
N GLU A 149 8.64 -9.32 13.37
CA GLU A 149 7.21 -9.56 13.07
C GLU A 149 6.64 -8.56 12.05
N HIS A 150 7.19 -7.35 11.97
CA HIS A 150 6.64 -6.27 11.14
C HIS A 150 7.70 -5.49 10.35
N SER A 151 7.35 -5.14 9.12
CA SER A 151 8.02 -4.10 8.32
C SER A 151 7.19 -2.82 8.38
N ILE A 152 7.72 -1.81 9.07
CA ILE A 152 7.08 -0.50 9.25
C ILE A 152 7.81 0.51 8.38
N ILE A 153 7.14 1.07 7.37
CA ILE A 153 7.72 2.04 6.45
C ILE A 153 7.04 3.38 6.68
N VAL A 154 7.82 4.40 7.03
CA VAL A 154 7.37 5.76 7.26
C VAL A 154 8.04 6.72 6.30
N ASN A 155 7.23 7.51 5.62
CA ASN A 155 7.72 8.58 4.76
C ASN A 155 7.01 9.90 5.07
N ALA A 156 7.60 11.00 4.63
CA ALA A 156 6.95 12.30 4.67
C ALA A 156 7.21 13.04 3.36
N LEU A 157 6.14 13.57 2.78
CA LEU A 157 6.20 14.52 1.67
C LEU A 157 6.35 15.97 2.17
N ASP A 158 6.06 16.19 3.45
CA ASP A 158 6.31 17.46 4.12
C ASP A 158 7.81 17.65 4.38
N PRO A 159 8.49 18.62 3.72
CA PRO A 159 9.92 18.83 3.89
C PRO A 159 10.27 19.35 5.30
N SER A 160 9.28 19.79 6.10
CA SER A 160 9.51 20.17 7.49
C SER A 160 9.62 18.97 8.43
N VAL A 161 9.30 17.75 7.96
CA VAL A 161 9.36 16.53 8.77
C VAL A 161 10.74 15.91 8.67
N SER A 162 11.48 15.97 9.77
CA SER A 162 12.82 15.38 9.87
C SER A 162 12.77 13.86 9.87
N ASP A 163 13.90 13.21 9.55
CA ASP A 163 14.03 11.75 9.68
C ASP A 163 13.86 11.28 11.11
N ALA A 164 14.29 12.06 12.11
CA ALA A 164 14.03 11.78 13.51
C ALA A 164 12.53 11.65 13.80
N THR A 165 11.71 12.54 13.24
CA THR A 165 10.24 12.47 13.37
C THR A 165 9.66 11.23 12.68
N LYS A 166 10.19 10.86 11.51
CA LYS A 166 9.77 9.62 10.83
C LYS A 166 10.10 8.39 11.67
N LEU A 167 11.26 8.37 12.34
CA LEU A 167 11.63 7.33 13.29
C LEU A 167 10.73 7.30 14.52
N ASP A 168 10.41 8.46 15.10
CA ASP A 168 9.48 8.55 16.22
C ASP A 168 8.11 7.96 15.86
N VAL A 169 7.62 8.22 14.65
CA VAL A 169 6.40 7.59 14.12
C VAL A 169 6.58 6.08 13.96
N ALA A 170 7.70 5.61 13.39
CA ALA A 170 7.95 4.18 13.20
C ALA A 170 7.99 3.42 14.53
N PHE A 171 8.66 3.98 15.54
CA PHE A 171 8.74 3.37 16.87
C PHE A 171 7.42 3.43 17.63
N ALA A 172 6.66 4.53 17.54
CA ALA A 172 5.33 4.59 18.15
C ALA A 172 4.36 3.54 17.53
N ILE A 173 4.49 3.26 16.24
CA ILE A 173 3.75 2.17 15.59
C ILE A 173 4.22 0.80 16.11
N ALA A 174 5.54 0.58 16.23
CA ALA A 174 6.07 -0.67 16.77
C ALA A 174 5.59 -0.93 18.21
N GLU A 175 5.64 0.10 19.08
CA GLU A 175 5.11 0.02 20.45
C GLU A 175 3.61 -0.32 20.46
N TYR A 176 2.84 0.26 19.55
CA TYR A 176 1.41 -0.05 19.43
C TYR A 176 1.16 -1.51 19.01
N LEU A 177 1.99 -2.08 18.13
CA LEU A 177 1.82 -3.43 17.62
C LEU A 177 2.25 -4.54 18.61
N GLU A 178 3.05 -4.21 19.61
CA GLU A 178 3.49 -5.14 20.67
C GLU A 178 2.55 -5.16 21.90
N ASN A 179 1.59 -4.24 21.98
CA ASN A 179 0.61 -4.12 23.07
C ASN A 179 -0.72 -4.82 22.74
#